data_AF-A0A1Y3N7G4-F1
#
_entry.id   AF-A0A1Y3N7G4-F1
#
_cell.length_a   1.000
_cell.length_b   1.000
_cell.length_c   1.000
_cell.angle_alpha   90.00
_cell.angle_beta   90.00
_cell.angle_gamma   90.00
#
_symmetry.space_group_name_H-M   'P 1'
#
loop_
_entity.id
_entity.type
_entity.pdbx_description
1 polymer ?
#
loop_
_entity_poly.entity_id
_entity_poly.type
_entity_poly.pdbx_seq_one_letter_code
_entity_poly.pdbx_strand_id
1 'polypeptide(L)'
;MRIVVKILTYNAFIRPPFISTLSRDYRDERLALFGEMIFNKYDIVTLQEMFSILSRRIERVIEKAKEYGLIYHWRTPKNPLWKLSSDGGLLILSRYPIVDFDIHQLIRGIHGDFLSDKSVIYAKIEVLPKRYLHIFSSHVQASYSDYPHVDKSKSVRIRFTQLTEIRNFIQCKTEDVKKYDPIFLMGDLNVNSRLYEKKSHFSSKEYKIMMDILCGKRSFYHPST
;
A
#
# COMPACT_ATOMS: atom_id res chain seq x y z
N MET A 1 -22.64 -12.94 -17.46
CA MET A 1 -21.91 -13.63 -16.39
C MET A 1 -21.54 -12.63 -15.30
N ARG A 2 -21.94 -12.85 -14.04
CA ARG A 2 -21.57 -12.02 -12.89
C ARG A 2 -20.34 -12.65 -12.25
N ILE A 3 -19.24 -11.92 -12.18
CA ILE A 3 -18.02 -12.34 -11.49
C ILE A 3 -17.95 -11.65 -10.14
N VAL A 4 -17.48 -12.37 -9.12
CA VAL A 4 -17.18 -11.82 -7.80
C VAL A 4 -15.67 -11.91 -7.62
N VAL A 5 -15.03 -10.78 -7.37
CA VAL A 5 -13.58 -10.70 -7.15
C VAL A 5 -13.33 -10.34 -5.69
N LYS A 6 -12.58 -11.18 -4.99
CA LYS A 6 -12.21 -11.01 -3.58
C LYS A 6 -10.82 -10.38 -3.50
N ILE A 7 -10.74 -9.23 -2.84
CA ILE A 7 -9.52 -8.44 -2.75
C ILE A 7 -9.12 -8.29 -1.27
N LEU A 8 -7.84 -8.47 -0.96
CA LEU A 8 -7.27 -8.24 0.36
C LEU A 8 -6.15 -7.21 0.29
N THR A 9 -6.06 -6.35 1.31
CA THR A 9 -4.87 -5.57 1.62
C THR A 9 -4.37 -5.94 3.02
N TYR A 10 -3.07 -6.11 3.17
CA TYR A 10 -2.49 -6.50 4.46
C TYR A 10 -1.06 -5.98 4.63
N ASN A 11 -0.83 -5.21 5.69
CA ASN A 11 0.54 -4.88 6.12
C ASN A 11 1.15 -6.12 6.79
N ALA A 12 2.16 -6.72 6.14
CA ALA A 12 2.75 -7.98 6.56
C ALA A 12 3.83 -7.80 7.65
N PHE A 13 4.27 -6.57 7.89
CA PHE A 13 5.29 -6.23 8.88
C PHE A 13 6.59 -7.04 8.68
N ILE A 14 7.10 -7.08 7.45
CA ILE A 14 8.33 -7.81 7.07
C ILE A 14 9.48 -6.81 6.94
N ARG A 15 9.97 -6.39 8.10
CA ARG A 15 11.09 -5.45 8.21
C ARG A 15 12.38 -6.01 7.59
N PRO A 16 13.29 -5.13 7.14
CA PRO A 16 14.63 -5.51 6.68
C PRO A 16 15.36 -6.42 7.68
N PRO A 17 16.29 -7.26 7.21
CA PRO A 17 17.23 -7.97 8.08
C PRO A 17 17.89 -7.03 9.09
N PHE A 18 18.26 -7.56 10.25
CA PHE A 18 18.88 -6.82 11.38
C PHE A 18 17.98 -5.80 12.10
N ILE A 19 16.76 -5.56 11.62
CA ILE A 19 15.73 -4.81 12.33
C ILE A 19 14.71 -5.80 12.90
N SER A 20 14.52 -5.79 14.23
CA SER A 20 13.54 -6.64 14.92
C SER A 20 13.07 -6.04 16.25
N THR A 21 11.88 -6.42 16.69
CA THR A 21 11.39 -6.14 18.05
C THR A 21 11.73 -7.35 18.92
N LEU A 22 12.31 -7.14 20.11
CA LEU A 22 12.49 -8.19 21.13
C LEU A 22 13.15 -9.48 20.59
N SER A 23 14.28 -9.36 19.90
CA SER A 23 15.13 -10.44 19.35
C SER A 23 14.60 -11.27 18.15
N ARG A 24 13.29 -11.46 17.95
CA ARG A 24 12.74 -12.23 16.82
C ARG A 24 11.30 -11.86 16.45
N ASP A 25 11.08 -11.52 15.17
CA ASP A 25 9.77 -11.13 14.60
C ASP A 25 8.96 -12.28 13.98
N TYR A 26 9.47 -13.51 14.03
CA TYR A 26 8.90 -14.71 13.41
C TYR A 26 8.47 -14.51 11.94
N ARG A 27 9.27 -13.75 11.18
CA ARG A 27 8.91 -13.28 9.82
C ARG A 27 8.61 -14.43 8.86
N ASP A 28 9.41 -15.50 8.91
CA ASP A 28 9.28 -16.60 7.97
C ASP A 28 8.08 -17.49 8.33
N GLU A 29 7.85 -17.74 9.62
CA GLU A 29 6.71 -18.49 10.14
C GLU A 29 5.39 -17.75 9.90
N ARG A 30 5.37 -16.43 10.16
CA ARG A 30 4.19 -15.59 9.88
C ARG A 30 3.85 -15.55 8.39
N LEU A 31 4.85 -15.46 7.50
CA LEU A 31 4.63 -15.48 6.06
C LEU A 31 4.12 -16.83 5.56
N ALA A 32 4.65 -17.94 6.08
CA ALA A 32 4.18 -19.28 5.74
C ALA A 32 2.72 -19.46 6.14
N LEU A 33 2.40 -19.17 7.40
CA LEU A 33 1.02 -19.24 7.93
C LEU A 33 0.07 -18.33 7.16
N PHE A 34 0.49 -17.09 6.87
CA PHE A 34 -0.30 -16.16 6.08
C PHE A 34 -0.61 -16.73 4.69
N GLY A 35 0.40 -17.24 3.97
CA GLY A 35 0.21 -17.81 2.65
C GLY A 35 -0.80 -18.96 2.63
N GLU A 36 -0.68 -19.89 3.57
CA GLU A 36 -1.59 -21.04 3.72
C GLU A 36 -3.03 -20.61 4.02
N MET A 37 -3.21 -19.59 4.87
CA MET A 37 -4.53 -19.15 5.30
C MET A 37 -5.26 -18.23 4.31
N ILE A 38 -4.51 -17.55 3.43
CA ILE A 38 -5.01 -16.41 2.66
C ILE A 38 -5.00 -16.66 1.15
N PHE A 39 -3.96 -17.26 0.58
CA PHE A 39 -3.79 -17.26 -0.88
C PHE A 39 -4.89 -18.00 -1.64
N ASN A 40 -5.54 -19.00 -1.04
CA ASN A 40 -6.69 -19.68 -1.64
C ASN A 40 -8.04 -18.92 -1.49
N LYS A 41 -8.12 -17.90 -0.63
CA LYS A 41 -9.38 -17.21 -0.30
C LYS A 41 -9.63 -15.95 -1.13
N TYR A 42 -8.57 -15.39 -1.70
CA TYR A 42 -8.60 -14.11 -2.41
C TYR A 42 -8.08 -14.26 -3.84
N ASP A 43 -8.56 -13.38 -4.70
CA ASP A 43 -8.18 -13.33 -6.11
C ASP A 43 -7.08 -12.29 -6.37
N ILE A 44 -7.06 -11.23 -5.55
CA ILE A 44 -6.05 -10.18 -5.57
C ILE A 44 -5.63 -9.91 -4.12
N VAL A 45 -4.33 -9.90 -3.85
CA VAL A 45 -3.75 -9.63 -2.53
C VAL A 45 -2.71 -8.53 -2.66
N THR A 46 -2.84 -7.45 -1.88
CA THR A 46 -1.83 -6.40 -1.78
C THR A 46 -1.16 -6.46 -0.41
N LEU A 47 0.17 -6.48 -0.40
CA LEU A 47 0.98 -6.54 0.81
C LEU A 47 1.82 -5.28 0.96
N GLN A 48 1.89 -4.78 2.19
CA GLN A 48 2.74 -3.66 2.59
C GLN A 48 3.81 -4.11 3.58
N GLU A 49 4.86 -3.30 3.73
CA GLU A 49 6.06 -3.62 4.52
C GLU A 49 6.72 -4.95 4.14
N MET A 50 6.67 -5.32 2.86
CA MET A 50 7.39 -6.46 2.30
C MET A 50 8.81 -6.03 1.92
N PHE A 51 9.62 -5.52 2.84
CA PHE A 51 10.93 -4.94 2.47
C PHE A 51 11.89 -6.02 1.94
N SER A 52 12.58 -5.71 0.85
CA SER A 52 13.38 -6.70 0.10
C SER A 52 14.89 -6.55 0.20
N ILE A 53 15.37 -5.44 0.77
CA ILE A 53 16.81 -5.21 0.98
C ILE A 53 17.41 -6.37 1.78
N LEU A 54 18.50 -6.96 1.25
CA LEU A 54 19.19 -8.13 1.82
C LEU A 54 18.29 -9.36 2.09
N SER A 55 17.15 -9.48 1.40
CA SER A 55 16.14 -10.50 1.64
C SER A 55 15.60 -11.12 0.35
N ARG A 56 15.35 -12.44 0.38
CA ARG A 56 14.65 -13.20 -0.68
C ARG A 56 13.19 -13.51 -0.31
N ARG A 57 12.64 -12.85 0.71
CA ARG A 57 11.29 -13.16 1.24
C ARG A 57 10.18 -12.89 0.23
N ILE A 58 10.25 -11.77 -0.51
CA ILE A 58 9.28 -11.48 -1.56
C ILE A 58 9.28 -12.59 -2.61
N GLU A 59 10.45 -13.03 -3.07
CA GLU A 59 10.56 -14.08 -4.08
C GLU A 59 9.89 -15.37 -3.62
N ARG A 60 10.16 -15.81 -2.39
CA ARG A 60 9.52 -17.00 -1.79
C ARG A 60 8.01 -16.85 -1.67
N VAL A 61 7.53 -15.66 -1.30
CA VAL A 61 6.09 -15.36 -1.23
C VAL A 61 5.44 -15.44 -2.61
N ILE A 62 6.08 -14.88 -3.65
CA ILE A 62 5.58 -14.95 -5.03
C ILE A 62 5.55 -16.40 -5.51
N GLU A 63 6.62 -17.16 -5.29
CA GLU A 63 6.69 -18.59 -5.64
C GLU A 63 5.57 -19.38 -4.96
N LYS A 64 5.39 -19.19 -3.65
CA LYS A 64 4.32 -19.84 -2.91
C LYS A 64 2.94 -19.42 -3.40
N ALA A 65 2.72 -18.14 -3.68
CA ALA A 65 1.44 -17.63 -4.17
C ALA A 65 1.04 -18.24 -5.51
N LYS A 66 2.01 -18.51 -6.40
CA LYS A 66 1.77 -19.21 -7.68
C LYS A 66 1.18 -20.61 -7.48
N GLU A 67 1.61 -21.34 -6.45
CA GLU A 67 1.05 -22.66 -6.10
C GLU A 67 -0.46 -22.59 -5.80
N TYR A 68 -0.96 -21.44 -5.33
CA TYR A 68 -2.38 -21.21 -5.06
C TYR A 68 -3.12 -20.50 -6.19
N GLY A 69 -2.49 -20.29 -7.35
CA GLY A 69 -3.08 -19.68 -8.54
C GLY A 69 -2.96 -18.16 -8.64
N LEU A 70 -2.26 -17.50 -7.72
CA LEU A 70 -1.92 -16.07 -7.82
C LEU A 70 -0.67 -15.92 -8.72
N ILE A 71 -0.84 -16.15 -10.02
CA ILE A 71 0.30 -16.30 -10.94
C ILE A 71 0.88 -14.97 -11.45
N TYR A 72 0.11 -13.88 -11.38
CA TYR A 72 0.54 -12.54 -11.77
C TYR A 72 0.96 -11.72 -10.56
N HIS A 73 1.97 -10.86 -10.71
CA HIS A 73 2.42 -10.00 -9.63
C HIS A 73 3.03 -8.70 -10.12
N TRP A 74 3.01 -7.68 -9.27
CA TRP A 74 3.74 -6.43 -9.43
C TRP A 74 4.29 -5.98 -8.09
N ARG A 75 5.49 -5.40 -8.05
CA ARG A 75 6.13 -5.00 -6.78
C ARG A 75 6.99 -3.76 -6.95
N THR A 76 7.28 -3.10 -5.84
CA THR A 76 8.32 -2.07 -5.81
C THR A 76 9.69 -2.67 -6.18
N PRO A 77 10.46 -2.02 -7.07
CA PRO A 77 11.81 -2.46 -7.41
C PRO A 77 12.71 -2.51 -6.17
N LYS A 78 13.67 -3.44 -6.19
CA LYS A 78 14.69 -3.48 -5.14
C LYS A 78 15.61 -2.27 -5.29
N ASN A 79 15.90 -1.61 -4.18
CA ASN A 79 16.97 -0.63 -4.17
C ASN A 79 18.32 -1.32 -4.37
N PRO A 80 19.27 -0.67 -5.06
CA PRO A 80 20.63 -1.18 -5.17
C PRO A 80 21.34 -1.11 -3.81
N LEU A 81 22.33 -1.98 -3.59
CA LEU A 81 23.02 -2.11 -2.30
C LEU A 81 23.73 -0.83 -1.82
N TRP A 82 24.12 0.05 -2.74
CA TRP A 82 24.73 1.34 -2.41
C TRP A 82 23.72 2.38 -1.90
N LYS A 83 22.42 2.16 -2.11
CA LYS A 83 21.36 3.02 -1.61
C LYS A 83 20.94 2.53 -0.22
N LEU A 84 21.27 3.32 0.80
CA LEU A 84 21.02 2.98 2.21
C LEU A 84 19.52 2.99 2.60
N SER A 85 18.62 3.44 1.71
CA SER A 85 17.17 3.37 1.96
C SER A 85 16.60 2.00 1.63
N SER A 86 15.58 1.57 2.38
CA SER A 86 14.75 0.43 2.02
C SER A 86 13.87 0.77 0.80
N ASP A 87 13.56 -0.25 0.01
CA ASP A 87 12.52 -0.14 -1.03
C ASP A 87 11.15 0.18 -0.42
N GLY A 88 10.15 0.43 -1.28
CA GLY A 88 8.81 0.78 -0.82
C GLY A 88 8.05 -0.36 -0.13
N GLY A 89 8.52 -1.60 -0.22
CA GLY A 89 7.93 -2.76 0.46
C GLY A 89 6.50 -3.09 0.01
N LEU A 90 6.16 -2.85 -1.27
CA LEU A 90 4.81 -3.10 -1.79
C LEU A 90 4.81 -4.27 -2.77
N LEU A 91 3.78 -5.11 -2.67
CA LEU A 91 3.56 -6.27 -3.55
C LEU A 91 2.07 -6.42 -3.85
N ILE A 92 1.73 -6.59 -5.12
CA ILE A 92 0.41 -7.00 -5.61
C ILE A 92 0.56 -8.41 -6.17
N LEU A 93 -0.32 -9.32 -5.75
CA LEU A 93 -0.48 -10.68 -6.26
C LEU A 93 -1.88 -10.80 -6.87
N SER A 94 -2.01 -11.46 -8.02
CA SER A 94 -3.28 -11.57 -8.75
C SER A 94 -3.44 -12.91 -9.46
N ARG A 95 -4.66 -13.46 -9.43
CA ARG A 95 -5.08 -14.59 -10.28
C ARG A 95 -5.29 -14.18 -11.74
N TYR A 96 -5.60 -12.91 -11.96
CA TYR A 96 -5.93 -12.34 -13.25
C TYR A 96 -4.74 -11.57 -13.86
N PRO A 97 -4.63 -11.50 -15.20
CA PRO A 97 -3.56 -10.78 -15.87
C PRO A 97 -3.42 -9.33 -15.42
N ILE A 98 -2.19 -8.92 -15.10
CA ILE A 98 -1.82 -7.52 -14.95
C ILE A 98 -1.39 -7.03 -16.34
N VAL A 99 -2.21 -6.18 -16.96
CA VAL A 99 -2.05 -5.73 -18.36
C VAL A 99 -1.38 -4.36 -18.49
N ASP A 100 -1.31 -3.60 -17.39
CA ASP A 100 -0.56 -2.35 -17.27
C ASP A 100 -0.17 -2.19 -15.79
N PHE A 101 0.98 -1.60 -15.53
CA PHE A 101 1.50 -1.38 -14.19
C PHE A 101 2.40 -0.16 -14.15
N ASP A 102 2.46 0.49 -13.00
CA ASP A 102 3.24 1.71 -12.85
C ASP A 102 3.59 1.94 -11.37
N ILE A 103 4.45 2.92 -11.11
CA ILE A 103 4.87 3.31 -9.77
C ILE A 103 5.07 4.82 -9.69
N HIS A 104 4.58 5.41 -8.60
CA HIS A 104 4.89 6.79 -8.25
C HIS A 104 5.59 6.83 -6.89
N GLN A 105 6.81 7.36 -6.87
CA GLN A 105 7.56 7.61 -5.64
C GLN A 105 7.00 8.86 -4.95
N LEU A 106 6.66 8.73 -3.68
CA LEU A 106 6.06 9.81 -2.90
C LEU A 106 7.14 10.72 -2.31
N ILE A 107 6.75 11.92 -1.87
CA ILE A 107 7.65 12.78 -1.09
C ILE A 107 8.25 12.02 0.10
N ARG A 108 9.49 12.38 0.42
CA ARG A 108 10.24 11.76 1.52
C ARG A 108 9.52 11.95 2.86
N GLY A 109 9.46 10.87 3.62
CA GLY A 109 8.93 10.87 4.98
C GLY A 109 9.90 11.44 6.02
N ILE A 110 9.50 11.34 7.28
CA ILE A 110 10.31 11.71 8.45
C ILE A 110 10.42 10.56 9.45
N HIS A 111 11.38 10.66 10.36
CA HIS A 111 11.74 9.60 11.31
C HIS A 111 12.16 8.31 10.58
N GLY A 112 11.68 7.13 11.00
CA GLY A 112 12.00 5.86 10.34
C GLY A 112 11.59 5.83 8.86
N ASP A 113 10.57 6.58 8.48
CA ASP A 113 10.10 6.67 7.09
C ASP A 113 11.03 7.48 6.18
N PHE A 114 12.01 8.22 6.74
CA PHE A 114 13.01 8.93 5.95
C PHE A 114 13.91 7.95 5.17
N LEU A 115 14.15 6.76 5.73
CA LEU A 115 14.97 5.72 5.14
C LEU A 115 14.16 4.75 4.27
N SER A 116 12.89 5.05 3.98
CA SER A 116 12.02 4.21 3.15
C SER A 116 11.57 4.96 1.92
N ASP A 117 11.79 4.38 0.73
CA ASP A 117 11.27 4.91 -0.54
C ASP A 117 9.77 4.62 -0.68
N LYS A 118 8.98 5.29 0.16
CA LYS A 118 7.52 5.21 0.12
C LYS A 118 7.01 5.57 -1.27
N SER A 119 6.06 4.78 -1.74
CA SER A 119 5.52 4.86 -3.09
C SER A 119 4.05 4.45 -3.10
N VAL A 120 3.40 4.65 -4.25
CA VAL A 120 2.17 3.96 -4.62
C VAL A 120 2.45 3.17 -5.89
N ILE A 121 2.10 1.89 -5.90
CA ILE A 121 2.16 1.04 -7.09
C ILE A 121 0.77 0.86 -7.68
N TYR A 122 0.69 0.86 -9.00
CA TYR A 122 -0.52 0.70 -9.78
C TYR A 122 -0.49 -0.62 -10.57
N ALA A 123 -1.63 -1.29 -10.64
CA ALA A 123 -1.86 -2.43 -11.52
C ALA A 123 -3.25 -2.33 -12.16
N LYS A 124 -3.29 -2.39 -13.49
CA LYS A 124 -4.51 -2.62 -14.28
C LYS A 124 -4.69 -4.12 -14.48
N ILE A 125 -5.78 -4.65 -13.96
CA ILE A 125 -6.02 -6.10 -13.90
C ILE A 125 -7.21 -6.45 -14.78
N GLU A 126 -7.01 -7.29 -15.78
CA GLU A 126 -8.08 -7.75 -16.68
C GLU A 126 -8.81 -8.97 -16.07
N VAL A 127 -9.98 -8.74 -15.48
CA VAL A 127 -10.75 -9.79 -14.79
C VAL A 127 -11.71 -10.55 -15.71
N LEU A 128 -12.08 -9.92 -16.83
CA LEU A 128 -12.83 -10.49 -17.95
C LEU A 128 -12.39 -9.75 -19.22
N PRO A 129 -12.61 -10.30 -20.43
CA PRO A 129 -12.22 -9.65 -21.67
C PRO A 129 -12.68 -8.18 -21.73
N LYS A 130 -11.71 -7.26 -21.80
CA LYS A 130 -11.91 -5.80 -21.85
C LYS A 130 -12.64 -5.20 -20.63
N ARG A 131 -12.64 -5.87 -19.47
CA ARG A 131 -13.14 -5.36 -18.18
C ARG A 131 -12.01 -5.36 -17.16
N TYR A 132 -11.77 -4.20 -16.56
CA TYR A 132 -10.57 -3.97 -15.77
C TYR A 132 -10.90 -3.57 -14.33
N LEU A 133 -10.00 -3.95 -13.42
CA LEU A 133 -9.87 -3.36 -12.10
C LEU A 133 -8.59 -2.53 -12.07
N HIS A 134 -8.66 -1.36 -11.45
CA HIS A 134 -7.50 -0.49 -11.23
C HIS A 134 -7.13 -0.55 -9.75
N ILE A 135 -6.00 -1.17 -9.42
CA ILE A 135 -5.54 -1.34 -8.05
C ILE A 135 -4.35 -0.41 -7.80
N PHE A 136 -4.48 0.46 -6.81
CA PHE A 136 -3.41 1.26 -6.25
C PHE A 136 -3.11 0.76 -4.85
N SER A 137 -1.86 0.40 -4.57
CA SER A 137 -1.43 0.00 -3.22
C SER A 137 -0.35 0.94 -2.71
N SER A 138 -0.47 1.39 -1.46
CA SER A 138 0.51 2.28 -0.84
C SER A 138 0.68 2.02 0.67
N HIS A 139 1.78 2.52 1.23
CA HIS A 139 2.02 2.61 2.66
C HIS A 139 2.58 4.00 2.98
N VAL A 140 1.72 4.94 3.38
CA VAL A 140 2.08 6.35 3.60
C VAL A 140 2.75 6.57 4.96
N GLN A 141 3.27 7.77 5.21
CA GLN A 141 3.95 8.21 6.43
C GLN A 141 3.25 7.71 7.70
N ALA A 142 3.98 7.07 8.62
CA ALA A 142 3.48 6.61 9.90
C ALA A 142 3.47 7.74 10.95
N SER A 143 2.75 7.51 12.05
CA SER A 143 2.76 8.37 13.24
C SER A 143 3.71 7.78 14.29
N TYR A 144 4.57 8.61 14.87
CA TYR A 144 5.53 8.21 15.92
C TYR A 144 5.10 8.67 17.31
N SER A 145 3.84 9.11 17.43
CA SER A 145 3.16 9.47 18.66
C SER A 145 1.77 8.87 18.63
N ASP A 146 1.30 8.39 19.78
CA ASP A 146 -0.09 7.99 19.93
C ASP A 146 -0.98 9.21 19.71
N TYR A 147 -1.89 9.12 18.72
CA TYR A 147 -2.87 10.17 18.39
C TYR A 147 -2.25 11.53 18.03
N PRO A 148 -1.55 11.63 16.88
CA PRO A 148 -0.95 12.89 16.47
C PRO A 148 -2.01 13.99 16.30
N HIS A 149 -1.71 15.19 16.80
CA HIS A 149 -2.59 16.34 16.59
C HIS A 149 -2.64 16.72 15.11
N VAL A 150 -3.81 16.63 14.49
CA VAL A 150 -4.00 16.77 13.03
C VAL A 150 -3.40 18.06 12.45
N ASP A 151 -3.58 19.19 13.13
CA ASP A 151 -3.11 20.48 12.60
C ASP A 151 -1.63 20.79 12.88
N LYS A 152 -1.04 20.10 13.87
CA LYS A 152 0.30 20.40 14.42
C LYS A 152 1.34 19.34 14.05
N SER A 153 0.92 18.10 13.82
CA SER A 153 1.82 16.99 13.52
C SER A 153 2.44 17.12 12.14
N LYS A 154 3.78 17.14 12.09
CA LYS A 154 4.54 17.09 10.84
C LYS A 154 4.27 15.79 10.07
N SER A 155 4.16 14.66 10.77
CA SER A 155 3.83 13.37 10.13
C SER A 155 2.48 13.40 9.44
N VAL A 156 1.46 14.01 10.06
CA VAL A 156 0.12 14.14 9.47
C VAL A 156 0.15 15.07 8.24
N ARG A 157 0.90 16.18 8.29
CA ARG A 157 1.06 17.07 7.14
C ARG A 157 1.73 16.36 5.95
N ILE A 158 2.82 15.64 6.18
CA ILE A 158 3.49 14.85 5.13
C ILE A 158 2.54 13.81 4.56
N ARG A 159 1.79 13.10 5.41
CA ARG A 159 0.79 12.13 4.98
C ARG A 159 -0.26 12.74 4.06
N PHE A 160 -0.75 13.94 4.37
CA PHE A 160 -1.70 14.64 3.51
C PHE A 160 -1.10 15.04 2.15
N THR A 161 0.17 15.45 2.12
CA THR A 161 0.86 15.69 0.84
C THR A 161 1.02 14.40 0.05
N GLN A 162 1.44 13.30 0.67
CA GLN A 162 1.53 11.98 0.03
C GLN A 162 0.16 11.51 -0.49
N LEU A 163 -0.92 11.71 0.25
CA LEU A 163 -2.28 11.41 -0.21
C LEU A 163 -2.71 12.27 -1.40
N THR A 164 -2.22 13.52 -1.47
CA THR A 164 -2.45 14.42 -2.61
C THR A 164 -1.71 13.90 -3.85
N GLU A 165 -0.45 13.48 -3.71
CA GLU A 165 0.32 12.83 -4.78
C GLU A 165 -0.34 11.53 -5.27
N ILE A 166 -0.79 10.68 -4.34
CA ILE A 166 -1.52 9.45 -4.67
C ILE A 166 -2.77 9.77 -5.49
N ARG A 167 -3.58 10.75 -5.10
CA ARG A 167 -4.76 11.15 -5.88
C ARG A 167 -4.37 11.61 -7.27
N ASN A 168 -3.37 12.48 -7.38
CA ASN A 168 -2.93 12.99 -8.68
C ASN A 168 -2.44 11.85 -9.59
N PHE A 169 -1.74 10.87 -9.02
CA PHE A 169 -1.33 9.66 -9.74
C PHE A 169 -2.51 8.79 -10.15
N ILE A 170 -3.52 8.60 -9.28
CA ILE A 170 -4.77 7.93 -9.65
C ILE A 170 -5.41 8.63 -10.84
N GLN A 171 -5.60 9.95 -10.77
CA GLN A 171 -6.20 10.74 -11.84
C GLN A 171 -5.44 10.59 -13.16
N CYS A 172 -4.10 10.66 -13.14
CA CYS A 172 -3.26 10.46 -14.31
C CYS A 172 -3.42 9.07 -14.93
N LYS A 173 -3.46 8.01 -14.11
CA LYS A 173 -3.61 6.63 -14.60
C LYS A 173 -5.04 6.25 -14.97
N THR A 174 -6.03 7.05 -14.58
CA THR A 174 -7.44 6.74 -14.78
C THR A 174 -8.22 7.80 -15.58
N GLU A 175 -7.53 8.69 -16.28
CA GLU A 175 -8.16 9.74 -17.10
C GLU A 175 -9.11 9.15 -18.16
N ASP A 176 -8.67 8.10 -18.85
CA ASP A 176 -9.43 7.43 -19.92
C ASP A 176 -10.19 6.16 -19.46
N VAL A 177 -10.37 5.99 -18.14
CA VAL A 177 -10.99 4.77 -17.61
C VAL A 177 -12.49 4.76 -17.84
N LYS A 178 -13.01 3.59 -18.24
CA LYS A 178 -14.45 3.43 -18.45
C LYS A 178 -15.18 3.65 -17.13
N LYS A 179 -16.32 4.34 -17.17
CA LYS A 179 -17.15 4.66 -16.00
C LYS A 179 -17.51 3.45 -15.09
N TYR A 180 -17.45 2.23 -15.62
CA TYR A 180 -17.80 1.00 -14.91
C TYR A 180 -16.60 0.18 -14.43
N ASP A 181 -15.38 0.57 -14.79
CA ASP A 181 -14.15 -0.10 -14.34
C ASP A 181 -13.83 0.43 -12.93
N PRO A 182 -13.87 -0.41 -11.88
CA PRO A 182 -13.64 0.03 -10.51
C PRO A 182 -12.18 0.44 -10.26
N ILE A 183 -12.01 1.48 -9.45
CA ILE A 183 -10.72 1.98 -8.99
C ILE A 183 -10.64 1.79 -7.47
N PHE A 184 -9.59 1.12 -7.01
CA PHE A 184 -9.35 0.86 -5.59
C PHE A 184 -8.02 1.48 -5.16
N LEU A 185 -8.06 2.34 -4.16
CA LEU A 185 -6.89 2.69 -3.34
C LEU A 185 -6.89 1.80 -2.10
N MET A 186 -5.80 1.08 -1.90
CA MET A 186 -5.64 0.09 -0.85
C MET A 186 -4.30 0.26 -0.14
N GLY A 187 -4.19 -0.28 1.07
CA GLY A 187 -2.94 -0.33 1.81
C GLY A 187 -3.06 0.21 3.22
N ASP A 188 -1.88 0.39 3.83
CA ASP A 188 -1.75 1.03 5.13
C ASP A 188 -1.65 2.54 4.94
N LEU A 189 -2.82 3.20 5.04
CA LEU A 189 -2.89 4.65 4.92
C LEU A 189 -2.47 5.37 6.21
N ASN A 190 -2.15 4.63 7.29
CA ASN A 190 -1.83 5.17 8.62
C ASN A 190 -2.85 6.16 9.22
N VAL A 191 -4.00 6.41 8.58
CA VAL A 191 -5.05 7.32 9.04
C VAL A 191 -6.03 6.56 9.92
N ASN A 192 -6.08 6.89 11.21
CA ASN A 192 -7.06 6.30 12.11
C ASN A 192 -8.44 6.91 11.88
N SER A 193 -9.41 6.10 11.44
CA SER A 193 -10.78 6.57 11.20
C SER A 193 -11.61 6.74 12.47
N ARG A 194 -11.20 6.14 13.59
CA ARG A 194 -11.97 6.12 14.84
C ARG A 194 -11.70 7.34 15.70
N LEU A 195 -12.76 7.86 16.31
CA LEU A 195 -12.63 8.72 17.50
C LEU A 195 -12.40 7.82 18.73
N TYR A 196 -11.77 8.39 19.76
CA TYR A 196 -11.37 7.69 20.99
C TYR A 196 -12.51 6.92 21.68
N GLU A 197 -13.75 7.38 21.53
CA GLU A 197 -14.91 6.73 22.14
C GLU A 197 -15.28 5.44 21.40
N LYS A 198 -15.19 4.32 22.13
CA LYS A 198 -15.44 2.94 21.66
C LYS A 198 -16.84 2.69 21.05
N LYS A 199 -17.70 3.72 20.92
CA LYS A 199 -19.03 3.66 20.29
C LYS A 199 -19.39 4.92 19.47
N SER A 200 -18.40 5.62 18.93
CA SER A 200 -18.68 6.76 18.04
C SER A 200 -18.96 6.30 16.62
N HIS A 201 -20.08 6.74 16.03
CA HIS A 201 -20.36 6.60 14.60
C HIS A 201 -19.71 7.71 13.75
N PHE A 202 -18.93 8.59 14.38
CA PHE A 202 -18.28 9.71 13.71
C PHE A 202 -16.84 9.38 13.34
N SER A 203 -16.45 9.74 12.12
CA SER A 203 -15.07 9.62 11.67
C SER A 203 -14.16 10.69 12.28
N SER A 204 -12.89 10.34 12.49
CA SER A 204 -11.85 11.27 12.95
C SER A 204 -11.66 12.45 11.99
N LYS A 205 -11.13 13.55 12.53
CA LYS A 205 -10.79 14.74 11.71
C LYS A 205 -9.79 14.40 10.60
N GLU A 206 -8.77 13.60 10.90
CA GLU A 206 -7.77 13.20 9.92
C GLU A 206 -8.39 12.38 8.77
N TYR A 207 -9.28 11.44 9.11
CA TYR A 207 -10.01 10.65 8.11
C TYR A 207 -10.88 11.50 7.20
N LYS A 208 -11.63 12.45 7.76
CA LYS A 208 -12.44 13.39 6.96
C LYS A 208 -11.58 14.18 5.98
N ILE A 209 -10.42 14.67 6.43
CA ILE A 209 -9.48 15.39 5.57
C ILE A 209 -8.89 14.47 4.48
N MET A 210 -8.54 13.23 4.81
CA MET A 210 -8.11 12.23 3.81
C MET A 210 -9.19 12.05 2.73
N MET A 211 -10.45 11.91 3.12
CA MET A 211 -11.56 11.80 2.17
C MET A 211 -11.72 13.06 1.32
N ASP A 212 -11.60 14.25 1.92
CA ASP A 212 -11.63 15.52 1.16
C ASP A 212 -10.48 15.61 0.15
N ILE A 213 -9.28 15.13 0.51
CA ILE A 213 -8.15 15.04 -0.42
C ILE A 213 -8.53 14.13 -1.58
N LEU A 214 -8.89 12.87 -1.31
CA LEU A 214 -9.18 11.87 -2.33
C LEU A 214 -10.37 12.24 -3.23
N CYS A 215 -11.35 12.97 -2.71
CA CYS A 215 -12.47 13.52 -3.48
C CYS A 215 -12.14 14.81 -4.24
N GLY A 216 -10.90 15.31 -4.19
CA GLY A 216 -10.48 16.53 -4.88
C GLY A 216 -10.93 17.84 -4.24
N LYS A 217 -11.51 17.81 -3.04
CA LYS A 217 -11.98 19.00 -2.31
C LYS A 217 -10.86 19.77 -1.63
N ARG A 218 -9.74 19.10 -1.37
CA ARG A 218 -8.57 19.67 -0.69
C ARG A 218 -7.28 19.12 -1.28
N SER A 219 -6.22 19.92 -1.26
CA SER A 219 -4.88 19.48 -1.66
C SER A 219 -3.88 20.04 -0.67
N PHE A 220 -2.83 19.27 -0.42
CA PHE A 220 -1.70 19.69 0.40
C PHE A 220 -0.43 19.52 -0.41
N TYR A 221 0.38 20.56 -0.39
CA TYR A 221 1.68 20.56 -1.03
C TYR A 221 2.71 20.86 0.06
N HIS A 222 3.82 20.15 0.02
CA HIS A 222 4.96 20.56 0.82
C HIS A 222 5.39 21.93 0.26
N PRO A 223 5.52 23.00 1.07
CA PRO A 223 6.27 24.16 0.62
C PRO A 223 7.66 23.64 0.32
N SER A 224 8.06 23.62 -0.94
CA SER A 224 9.37 23.16 -1.38
C SER A 224 10.43 23.66 -0.40
N THR A 225 11.37 22.76 -0.07
CA THR A 225 12.70 23.06 0.50
C THR A 225 13.12 24.52 0.41
#